data_AF-A0A9D5IEF9-F1
#
_entry.id   AF-A0A9D5IEF9-F1
#
_cell.length_a   1.000
_cell.length_b   1.000
_cell.length_c   1.000
_cell.angle_alpha   90.00
_cell.angle_beta   90.00
_cell.angle_gamma   90.00
#
_symmetry.space_group_name_H-M   'P 1'
#
loop_
_entity.id
_entity.type
_entity.pdbx_description
1 polymer ?
#
loop_
_entity_poly.entity_id
_entity_poly.type
_entity_poly.pdbx_seq_one_letter_code
_entity_poly.pdbx_strand_id
1 'polypeptide(L)'
;MAFRPQLSELEDRWCPATFTVNAITDTGAGSGNAGDLRYCVAKANSTVGADTIVFSSAVFATARTITLGGTQLSLTDTSGATTITGPTAGVTIDGNNTSRVFLVNANVTASFSRLTITRGTDSAGGGILNNGKLTLTNCTITGNSVTTPFGGGGVFNSGTLTLTNCTLSKNSTSNGVGGGVNNTGTATLTNCIISENSANGAGGGGVHNNGTATLTNCTISGNSANGAGGGVFNNFSGTVTLTNCTISGNIASSGAGGGVFNNNTVTLTKCTISGNSSISGGGGVNNNFGTLTLTNCTVSGNITSLSGGGGIFNNSTATLTNCTLSGNSAGNGGGGMFNNRTAALTNCTISGNVANGGGGGMFNNNTVTLTNCTISGNSVSSGDNGGGVFNNGTASLSNTILAGNTAGTGPDAFGGFNSLGNNLIGKTDGSSGWVGTDLTGTIAIPLNPLLAPLGNYGGPTQTMALLTGSAAINAGTSTGAPKTDQRGVNRLGNVDIGAFEVDIIRPTIRISPPSLPLARRGGVVTFTITYADADFATSTLTAANIKLNRTGTANGTIVVTGTGKTRTVTIRNLTGTGTLSISIVAGTASDTAGNLAPAAGPSQAFLVRPLALNSRPR
;
A
#
# COMPACT_ATOMS: atom_id res chain seq x y z
N MET A 1 -2.61 -36.03 -63.53
CA MET A 1 -3.06 -35.68 -62.18
C MET A 1 -3.77 -34.34 -62.25
N ALA A 2 -5.09 -34.33 -62.05
CA ALA A 2 -5.86 -33.09 -62.02
C ALA A 2 -5.76 -32.48 -60.62
N PHE A 3 -5.17 -31.28 -60.52
CA PHE A 3 -5.22 -30.48 -59.29
C PHE A 3 -6.65 -30.00 -59.08
N ARG A 4 -7.32 -30.54 -58.05
CA ARG A 4 -8.55 -29.94 -57.50
C ARG A 4 -8.12 -28.96 -56.40
N PRO A 5 -8.39 -27.65 -56.51
CA PRO A 5 -8.23 -26.75 -55.38
C PRO A 5 -9.17 -27.22 -54.27
N GLN A 6 -8.66 -27.49 -53.07
CA GLN A 6 -9.51 -27.53 -51.89
C GLN A 6 -9.75 -26.08 -51.46
N LEU A 7 -11.00 -25.63 -51.55
CA LEU A 7 -11.44 -24.49 -50.76
C LEU A 7 -11.40 -24.93 -49.30
N SER A 8 -10.52 -24.32 -48.50
CA SER A 8 -10.72 -24.29 -47.05
C SER A 8 -11.94 -23.42 -46.78
N GLU A 9 -12.87 -23.89 -45.94
CA GLU A 9 -13.97 -23.04 -45.46
C GLU A 9 -13.37 -21.76 -44.85
N LEU A 10 -13.88 -20.60 -45.29
CA LEU A 10 -13.59 -19.36 -44.58
C LEU A 10 -14.11 -19.53 -43.16
N GLU A 11 -13.27 -19.25 -42.17
CA GLU A 11 -13.66 -19.17 -40.77
C GLU A 11 -14.93 -18.30 -40.67
N ASP A 12 -15.94 -18.76 -39.92
CA ASP A 12 -17.15 -17.97 -39.67
C ASP A 12 -16.76 -16.65 -38.99
N ARG A 13 -16.72 -15.58 -39.78
CA ARG A 13 -16.52 -14.21 -39.29
C ARG A 13 -17.89 -13.56 -39.12
N TRP A 14 -18.57 -13.86 -38.02
CA TRP A 14 -19.76 -13.10 -37.64
C TRP A 14 -19.34 -11.66 -37.31
N CYS A 15 -19.75 -10.72 -38.15
CA CYS A 15 -19.56 -9.29 -37.91
C CYS A 15 -20.40 -8.87 -36.69
N PRO A 16 -19.83 -8.14 -35.71
CA PRO A 16 -20.59 -7.76 -34.53
C PRO A 16 -21.84 -6.95 -34.87
N ALA A 17 -23.02 -7.39 -34.42
CA ALA A 17 -24.25 -6.64 -34.68
C ALA A 17 -24.34 -5.42 -33.73
N THR A 18 -24.91 -4.32 -34.23
CA THR A 18 -25.10 -3.10 -33.43
C THR A 18 -26.59 -2.75 -33.33
N PHE A 19 -27.10 -2.65 -32.10
CA PHE A 19 -28.47 -2.24 -31.79
C PHE A 19 -28.47 -0.87 -31.12
N THR A 20 -29.34 0.04 -31.59
CA THR A 20 -29.39 1.42 -31.09
C THR A 20 -30.67 1.65 -30.28
N VAL A 21 -30.51 2.00 -29.01
CA VAL A 21 -31.58 2.47 -28.14
C VAL A 21 -31.95 3.90 -28.54
N ASN A 22 -33.19 4.11 -28.98
CA ASN A 22 -33.70 5.41 -29.43
C ASN A 22 -34.97 5.84 -28.67
N ALA A 23 -35.30 5.15 -27.57
CA ALA A 23 -36.39 5.51 -26.67
C ALA A 23 -35.91 5.59 -25.21
N ILE A 24 -36.56 6.45 -24.42
CA ILE A 24 -36.33 6.57 -22.97
C ILE A 24 -37.30 5.71 -22.13
N THR A 25 -38.33 5.16 -22.77
CA THR A 25 -39.32 4.27 -22.17
C THR A 25 -38.85 2.83 -22.21
N ASP A 26 -39.21 2.02 -21.22
CA ASP A 26 -39.01 0.55 -21.19
C ASP A 26 -40.32 -0.16 -20.82
N THR A 27 -41.36 0.11 -21.61
CA THR A 27 -42.76 -0.24 -21.27
C THR A 27 -43.27 -1.51 -21.97
N GLY A 28 -42.49 -2.14 -22.85
CA GLY A 28 -42.92 -3.35 -23.55
C GLY A 28 -42.83 -4.59 -22.64
N ALA A 29 -43.92 -5.36 -22.53
CA ALA A 29 -43.86 -6.69 -21.93
C ALA A 29 -43.02 -7.64 -22.81
N GLY A 30 -42.36 -8.63 -22.21
CA GLY A 30 -41.57 -9.62 -22.96
C GLY A 30 -40.33 -9.01 -23.63
N SER A 31 -40.34 -8.94 -24.97
CA SER A 31 -39.19 -8.50 -25.78
C SER A 31 -39.02 -6.98 -25.91
N GLY A 32 -39.83 -6.16 -25.23
CA GLY A 32 -39.76 -4.70 -25.37
C GLY A 32 -40.40 -4.17 -26.67
N ASN A 33 -40.55 -2.84 -26.75
CA ASN A 33 -40.96 -2.12 -27.95
C ASN A 33 -39.74 -1.76 -28.80
N ALA A 34 -39.88 -1.79 -30.12
CA ALA A 34 -38.79 -1.44 -31.03
C ALA A 34 -38.14 -0.11 -30.63
N GLY A 35 -36.83 -0.15 -30.37
CA GLY A 35 -36.04 1.02 -30.00
C GLY A 35 -35.85 1.27 -28.51
N ASP A 36 -36.56 0.56 -27.63
CA ASP A 36 -36.24 0.57 -26.20
C ASP A 36 -35.03 -0.32 -25.86
N LEU A 37 -34.55 -0.19 -24.62
CA LEU A 37 -33.38 -0.93 -24.15
C LEU A 37 -33.65 -2.44 -24.09
N ARG A 38 -34.82 -2.85 -23.57
CA ARG A 38 -35.20 -4.26 -23.48
C ARG A 38 -35.29 -4.95 -24.84
N TYR A 39 -35.77 -4.25 -25.86
CA TYR A 39 -35.76 -4.69 -27.23
C TYR A 39 -34.35 -4.88 -27.77
N CYS A 40 -33.45 -3.92 -27.53
CA CYS A 40 -32.07 -4.06 -27.96
C CYS A 40 -31.37 -5.25 -27.27
N VAL A 41 -31.66 -5.48 -25.98
CA VAL A 41 -31.17 -6.66 -25.24
C VAL A 41 -31.76 -7.96 -25.81
N ALA A 42 -33.06 -8.00 -26.10
CA ALA A 42 -33.70 -9.18 -26.71
C ALA A 42 -33.12 -9.50 -28.09
N LYS A 43 -32.81 -8.47 -28.89
CA LYS A 43 -32.18 -8.64 -30.20
C LYS A 43 -30.75 -9.18 -30.08
N ALA A 44 -29.94 -8.64 -29.18
CA ALA A 44 -28.61 -9.18 -28.88
C ALA A 44 -28.69 -10.66 -28.44
N ASN A 45 -29.58 -10.98 -27.50
CA ASN A 45 -29.78 -12.36 -27.05
C ASN A 45 -30.13 -13.37 -28.17
N SER A 46 -30.71 -12.90 -29.28
CA SER A 46 -31.13 -13.73 -30.41
C SER A 46 -30.16 -13.72 -31.59
N THR A 47 -29.11 -12.89 -31.53
CA THR A 47 -28.13 -12.73 -32.61
C THR A 47 -26.92 -13.57 -32.30
N VAL A 48 -26.41 -14.28 -33.30
CA VAL A 48 -25.28 -15.18 -33.11
C VAL A 48 -23.97 -14.40 -33.23
N GLY A 49 -23.06 -14.57 -32.28
CA GLY A 49 -21.77 -13.88 -32.23
C GLY A 49 -21.78 -12.68 -31.29
N ALA A 50 -20.77 -11.82 -31.39
CA ALA A 50 -20.65 -10.68 -30.49
C ALA A 50 -21.62 -9.54 -30.88
N ASP A 51 -22.21 -8.88 -29.89
CA ASP A 51 -23.19 -7.82 -30.11
C ASP A 51 -22.84 -6.55 -29.34
N THR A 52 -23.24 -5.40 -29.88
CA THR A 52 -23.08 -4.09 -29.25
C THR A 52 -24.41 -3.36 -29.17
N ILE A 53 -24.76 -2.85 -27.99
CA ILE A 53 -25.89 -1.98 -27.74
C ILE A 53 -25.36 -0.57 -27.44
N VAL A 54 -25.81 0.39 -28.23
CA VAL A 54 -25.46 1.81 -28.12
C VAL A 54 -26.70 2.68 -27.96
N PHE A 55 -26.52 3.93 -27.54
CA PHE A 55 -27.62 4.88 -27.34
C PHE A 55 -27.58 5.97 -28.41
N SER A 56 -28.74 6.30 -28.97
CA SER A 56 -28.90 7.33 -30.00
C SER A 56 -28.37 8.68 -29.49
N SER A 57 -27.43 9.28 -30.23
CA SER A 57 -26.89 10.60 -29.90
C SER A 57 -27.96 11.71 -29.98
N ALA A 58 -29.02 11.52 -30.75
CA ALA A 58 -30.13 12.47 -30.84
C ALA A 58 -31.01 12.44 -29.57
N VAL A 59 -31.27 11.25 -29.03
CA VAL A 59 -32.16 11.06 -27.86
C VAL A 59 -31.40 11.27 -26.55
N PHE A 60 -30.14 10.85 -26.53
CA PHE A 60 -29.24 10.90 -25.38
C PHE A 60 -28.15 11.97 -25.55
N ALA A 61 -28.48 13.08 -26.21
CA ALA A 61 -27.63 14.28 -26.26
C ALA A 61 -27.41 14.91 -24.87
N THR A 62 -28.35 14.67 -23.95
CA THR A 62 -28.29 15.03 -22.54
C THR A 62 -28.43 13.78 -21.68
N ALA A 63 -28.09 13.86 -20.38
CA ALA A 63 -28.33 12.77 -19.45
C ALA A 63 -29.81 12.37 -19.44
N ARG A 64 -30.10 11.07 -19.49
CA ARG A 64 -31.46 10.52 -19.46
C ARG A 64 -31.56 9.33 -18.52
N THR A 65 -32.77 9.10 -18.02
CA THR A 65 -33.13 7.92 -17.24
C THR A 65 -34.07 7.05 -18.05
N ILE A 66 -33.77 5.75 -18.08
CA ILE A 66 -34.65 4.69 -18.57
C ILE A 66 -35.16 3.94 -17.35
N THR A 67 -36.46 4.05 -17.08
CA THR A 67 -37.12 3.37 -15.96
C THR A 67 -37.73 2.07 -16.44
N LEU A 68 -37.32 0.95 -15.85
CA LEU A 68 -37.76 -0.39 -16.24
C LEU A 68 -39.23 -0.64 -15.88
N GLY A 69 -39.96 -1.29 -16.79
CA GLY A 69 -41.38 -1.62 -16.65
C GLY A 69 -41.71 -2.78 -15.69
N GLY A 70 -40.86 -3.07 -14.70
CA GLY A 70 -41.13 -4.08 -13.66
C GLY A 70 -40.49 -5.45 -13.85
N THR A 71 -39.64 -5.63 -14.87
CA THR A 71 -38.82 -6.85 -15.01
C THR A 71 -37.37 -6.49 -15.28
N GLN A 72 -36.44 -7.36 -14.88
CA GLN A 72 -35.01 -7.17 -15.12
C GLN A 72 -34.64 -7.30 -16.61
N LEU A 73 -33.47 -6.79 -16.98
CA LEU A 73 -32.83 -7.03 -18.28
C LEU A 73 -31.94 -8.27 -18.19
N SER A 74 -32.38 -9.38 -18.79
CA SER A 74 -31.64 -10.65 -18.77
C SER A 74 -30.78 -10.81 -20.02
N LEU A 75 -29.48 -11.03 -19.84
CA LEU A 75 -28.53 -11.37 -20.90
C LEU A 75 -28.38 -12.88 -20.96
N THR A 76 -28.61 -13.46 -22.14
CA THR A 76 -28.71 -14.91 -22.35
C THR A 76 -27.88 -15.42 -23.53
N ASP A 77 -27.24 -14.54 -24.31
CA ASP A 77 -26.40 -14.97 -25.43
C ASP A 77 -25.14 -15.68 -24.95
N THR A 78 -24.98 -16.94 -25.35
CA THR A 78 -23.80 -17.77 -25.08
C THR A 78 -22.90 -17.93 -26.32
N SER A 79 -23.29 -17.37 -27.45
CA SER A 79 -22.57 -17.48 -28.73
C SER A 79 -21.53 -16.39 -28.93
N GLY A 80 -21.69 -15.24 -28.27
CA GLY A 80 -20.68 -14.19 -28.22
C GLY A 80 -20.79 -13.28 -27.00
N ALA A 81 -20.04 -12.18 -27.03
CA ALA A 81 -20.04 -11.20 -25.95
C ALA A 81 -21.02 -10.07 -26.26
N THR A 82 -21.90 -9.75 -25.30
CA THR A 82 -22.79 -8.59 -25.39
C THR A 82 -22.15 -7.35 -24.74
N THR A 83 -21.96 -6.28 -25.49
CA THR A 83 -21.41 -5.01 -25.01
C THR A 83 -22.50 -3.94 -24.94
N ILE A 84 -22.70 -3.31 -23.78
CA ILE A 84 -23.62 -2.17 -23.61
C ILE A 84 -22.80 -0.92 -23.31
N THR A 85 -22.85 0.06 -24.22
CA THR A 85 -22.04 1.27 -24.14
C THR A 85 -22.93 2.49 -24.00
N GLY A 86 -22.97 3.09 -22.81
CA GLY A 86 -23.72 4.32 -22.53
C GLY A 86 -23.32 5.48 -23.44
N PRO A 87 -24.07 6.60 -23.45
CA PRO A 87 -23.69 7.85 -24.12
C PRO A 87 -22.75 8.67 -23.24
N THR A 88 -21.97 9.60 -23.83
CA THR A 88 -21.04 10.46 -23.07
C THR A 88 -21.77 11.41 -22.13
N ALA A 89 -22.99 11.82 -22.51
CA ALA A 89 -23.88 12.61 -21.68
C ALA A 89 -24.41 11.86 -20.44
N GLY A 90 -24.22 10.53 -20.37
CA GLY A 90 -24.67 9.66 -19.29
C GLY A 90 -26.07 9.07 -19.52
N VAL A 91 -26.26 7.85 -19.04
CA VAL A 91 -27.57 7.19 -19.00
C VAL A 91 -27.75 6.45 -17.67
N THR A 92 -28.94 6.61 -17.10
CA THR A 92 -29.36 5.90 -15.89
C THR A 92 -30.34 4.80 -16.26
N ILE A 93 -30.07 3.57 -15.84
CA ILE A 93 -30.97 2.44 -15.94
C ILE A 93 -31.52 2.18 -14.55
N ASP A 94 -32.83 2.38 -14.41
CA ASP A 94 -33.51 2.49 -13.14
C ASP A 94 -34.51 1.33 -12.97
N GLY A 95 -34.25 0.45 -12.00
CA GLY A 95 -35.10 -0.72 -11.68
C GLY A 95 -36.44 -0.36 -11.01
N ASN A 96 -36.68 0.93 -10.76
CA ASN A 96 -37.88 1.51 -10.21
C ASN A 96 -38.32 0.98 -8.83
N ASN A 97 -37.40 0.37 -8.08
CA ASN A 97 -37.68 -0.41 -6.87
C ASN A 97 -38.67 -1.56 -7.09
N THR A 98 -38.75 -2.08 -8.31
CA THR A 98 -39.72 -3.14 -8.68
C THR A 98 -39.05 -4.42 -9.17
N SER A 99 -37.84 -4.33 -9.71
CA SER A 99 -37.07 -5.49 -10.15
C SER A 99 -35.58 -5.25 -9.99
N ARG A 100 -34.80 -6.34 -10.06
CA ARG A 100 -33.37 -6.24 -10.36
C ARG A 100 -33.17 -5.52 -11.69
N VAL A 101 -32.04 -4.82 -11.87
CA VAL A 101 -31.77 -4.12 -13.13
C VAL A 101 -31.24 -5.08 -14.19
N PHE A 102 -30.15 -5.80 -13.90
CA PHE A 102 -29.51 -6.73 -14.84
C PHE A 102 -29.33 -8.13 -14.26
N LEU A 103 -29.54 -9.15 -15.10
CA LEU A 103 -29.10 -10.53 -14.86
C LEU A 103 -28.17 -10.95 -16.00
N VAL A 104 -26.95 -11.37 -15.66
CA VAL A 104 -26.03 -12.05 -16.58
C VAL A 104 -26.08 -13.54 -16.28
N ASN A 105 -26.61 -14.34 -17.20
CA ASN A 105 -26.75 -15.78 -17.00
C ASN A 105 -25.40 -16.51 -17.00
N ALA A 106 -25.40 -17.75 -16.49
CA ALA A 106 -24.24 -18.62 -16.59
C ALA A 106 -23.82 -18.79 -18.06
N ASN A 107 -22.51 -18.90 -18.30
CA ASN A 107 -21.89 -19.00 -19.62
C ASN A 107 -22.08 -17.79 -20.56
N VAL A 108 -22.68 -16.69 -20.08
CA VAL A 108 -22.79 -15.43 -20.84
C VAL A 108 -21.60 -14.52 -20.55
N THR A 109 -21.09 -13.84 -21.58
CA THR A 109 -20.07 -12.78 -21.44
C THR A 109 -20.68 -11.42 -21.74
N ALA A 110 -20.55 -10.49 -20.80
CA ALA A 110 -21.10 -9.14 -20.91
C ALA A 110 -20.07 -8.05 -20.54
N SER A 111 -20.16 -6.91 -21.21
CA SER A 111 -19.35 -5.72 -20.91
C SER A 111 -20.21 -4.48 -20.89
N PHE A 112 -20.22 -3.73 -19.78
CA PHE A 112 -20.96 -2.48 -19.63
C PHE A 112 -20.01 -1.31 -19.47
N SER A 113 -20.33 -0.17 -20.10
CA SER A 113 -19.59 1.06 -19.87
C SER A 113 -20.48 2.30 -19.78
N ARG A 114 -20.09 3.23 -18.89
CA ARG A 114 -20.73 4.55 -18.74
C ARG A 114 -22.23 4.49 -18.44
N LEU A 115 -22.63 3.53 -17.61
CA LEU A 115 -23.99 3.38 -17.13
C LEU A 115 -24.10 3.77 -15.66
N THR A 116 -25.21 4.38 -15.27
CA THR A 116 -25.68 4.43 -13.88
C THR A 116 -26.76 3.37 -13.70
N ILE A 117 -26.61 2.49 -12.71
CA ILE A 117 -27.51 1.36 -12.41
C ILE A 117 -28.08 1.61 -11.02
N THR A 118 -29.39 1.85 -10.93
CA THR A 118 -29.99 2.35 -9.70
C THR A 118 -31.38 1.80 -9.41
N ARG A 119 -31.78 1.90 -8.13
CA ARG A 119 -33.09 1.53 -7.60
C ARG A 119 -33.53 0.12 -8.03
N GLY A 120 -32.57 -0.77 -8.24
CA GLY A 120 -32.85 -2.18 -8.47
C GLY A 120 -33.11 -2.90 -7.14
N THR A 121 -34.08 -3.81 -7.15
CA THR A 121 -34.41 -4.63 -5.97
C THR A 121 -34.91 -6.01 -6.34
N ASP A 122 -34.39 -7.03 -5.64
CA ASP A 122 -34.80 -8.43 -5.79
C ASP A 122 -34.26 -9.23 -4.59
N SER A 123 -34.36 -10.55 -4.68
CA SER A 123 -33.81 -11.53 -3.75
C SER A 123 -32.27 -11.51 -3.66
N ALA A 124 -31.55 -11.17 -4.73
CA ALA A 124 -30.08 -11.12 -4.73
C ALA A 124 -29.58 -10.12 -5.79
N GLY A 125 -28.49 -9.39 -5.56
CA GLY A 125 -27.94 -8.54 -6.64
C GLY A 125 -28.92 -7.47 -7.10
N GLY A 126 -29.39 -6.61 -6.19
CA GLY A 126 -30.46 -5.64 -6.47
C GLY A 126 -30.20 -4.84 -7.75
N GLY A 127 -28.97 -4.33 -7.92
CA GLY A 127 -28.55 -3.77 -9.19
C GLY A 127 -28.27 -4.87 -10.23
N ILE A 128 -27.33 -5.76 -9.92
CA ILE A 128 -26.85 -6.78 -10.84
C ILE A 128 -26.71 -8.13 -10.14
N LEU A 129 -27.25 -9.18 -10.77
CA LEU A 129 -26.89 -10.57 -10.49
C LEU A 129 -26.01 -11.09 -11.63
N ASN A 130 -24.77 -11.47 -11.32
CA ASN A 130 -23.81 -12.02 -12.27
C ASN A 130 -23.54 -13.50 -11.99
N ASN A 131 -24.03 -14.37 -12.88
CA ASN A 131 -23.70 -15.79 -12.91
C ASN A 131 -22.73 -16.14 -14.05
N GLY A 132 -22.43 -15.19 -14.94
CA GLY A 132 -21.52 -15.36 -16.07
C GLY A 132 -20.20 -14.60 -15.91
N LYS A 133 -19.68 -14.05 -17.00
CA LYS A 133 -18.49 -13.19 -17.03
C LYS A 133 -18.91 -11.75 -17.33
N LEU A 134 -18.75 -10.87 -16.36
CA LEU A 134 -19.20 -9.48 -16.45
C LEU A 134 -18.05 -8.51 -16.23
N THR A 135 -17.86 -7.58 -17.17
CA THR A 135 -16.92 -6.46 -17.07
C THR A 135 -17.68 -5.15 -17.00
N LEU A 136 -17.38 -4.27 -16.03
CA LEU A 136 -17.90 -2.90 -16.00
C LEU A 136 -16.74 -1.91 -16.04
N THR A 137 -16.89 -0.87 -16.85
CA THR A 137 -15.92 0.22 -16.96
C THR A 137 -16.59 1.57 -16.86
N ASN A 138 -16.14 2.42 -15.94
CA ASN A 138 -16.72 3.76 -15.72
C ASN A 138 -18.23 3.71 -15.42
N CYS A 139 -18.68 2.72 -14.64
CA CYS A 139 -20.09 2.58 -14.26
C CYS A 139 -20.33 3.03 -12.81
N THR A 140 -21.54 3.49 -12.54
CA THR A 140 -22.02 3.79 -11.18
C THR A 140 -23.14 2.81 -10.83
N ILE A 141 -23.01 2.09 -9.72
CA ILE A 141 -24.03 1.19 -9.18
C ILE A 141 -24.47 1.78 -7.85
N THR A 142 -25.67 2.36 -7.79
CA THR A 142 -26.06 3.15 -6.63
C THR A 142 -27.52 3.02 -6.21
N GLY A 143 -27.80 3.07 -4.92
CA GLY A 143 -29.16 3.06 -4.40
C GLY A 143 -29.93 1.77 -4.72
N ASN A 144 -29.23 0.65 -4.90
CA ASN A 144 -29.85 -0.65 -5.11
C ASN A 144 -29.98 -1.39 -3.79
N SER A 145 -31.00 -2.24 -3.67
CA SER A 145 -31.34 -2.89 -2.41
C SER A 145 -31.67 -4.37 -2.55
N VAL A 146 -31.43 -5.14 -1.49
CA VAL A 146 -31.94 -6.51 -1.34
C VAL A 146 -32.62 -6.63 0.02
N THR A 147 -33.85 -7.13 0.04
CA THR A 147 -34.64 -7.29 1.27
C THR A 147 -34.54 -8.70 1.88
N THR A 148 -34.00 -9.64 1.13
CA THR A 148 -33.87 -11.06 1.54
C THR A 148 -32.43 -11.38 2.05
N PRO A 149 -32.19 -12.56 2.63
CA PRO A 149 -30.89 -12.89 3.23
C PRO A 149 -29.71 -13.10 2.26
N PHE A 150 -29.93 -13.29 0.94
CA PHE A 150 -28.83 -13.66 0.03
C PHE A 150 -27.78 -12.55 -0.14
N GLY A 151 -28.20 -11.28 -0.21
CA GLY A 151 -27.30 -10.13 -0.23
C GLY A 151 -26.91 -9.61 -1.62
N GLY A 152 -25.89 -8.75 -1.66
CA GLY A 152 -25.46 -8.05 -2.88
C GLY A 152 -26.40 -6.92 -3.24
N GLY A 153 -26.48 -5.88 -2.41
CA GLY A 153 -27.36 -4.73 -2.69
C GLY A 153 -27.08 -4.15 -4.08
N GLY A 154 -25.81 -3.85 -4.35
CA GLY A 154 -25.34 -3.42 -5.66
C GLY A 154 -25.16 -4.59 -6.61
N VAL A 155 -24.23 -5.50 -6.28
CA VAL A 155 -23.86 -6.63 -7.13
C VAL A 155 -23.81 -7.92 -6.31
N PHE A 156 -24.45 -8.97 -6.83
CA PHE A 156 -24.19 -10.35 -6.41
C PHE A 156 -23.41 -11.04 -7.53
N ASN A 157 -22.24 -11.57 -7.22
CA ASN A 157 -21.37 -12.26 -8.17
C ASN A 157 -21.17 -13.73 -7.78
N SER A 158 -21.71 -14.65 -8.57
CA SER A 158 -21.40 -16.09 -8.51
C SER A 158 -20.46 -16.54 -9.64
N GLY A 159 -20.31 -15.73 -10.69
CA GLY A 159 -19.39 -15.96 -11.80
C GLY A 159 -18.08 -15.16 -11.68
N THR A 160 -17.66 -14.56 -12.80
CA THR A 160 -16.47 -13.68 -12.87
C THR A 160 -16.89 -12.23 -13.04
N LEU A 161 -16.49 -11.36 -12.11
CA LEU A 161 -16.74 -9.93 -12.14
C LEU A 161 -15.43 -9.15 -12.29
N THR A 162 -15.37 -8.23 -13.24
CA THR A 162 -14.29 -7.25 -13.39
C THR A 162 -14.87 -5.85 -13.34
N LEU A 163 -14.37 -5.01 -12.42
CA LEU A 163 -14.75 -3.61 -12.30
C LEU A 163 -13.52 -2.73 -12.52
N THR A 164 -13.61 -1.77 -13.43
CA THR A 164 -12.56 -0.77 -13.67
C THR A 164 -13.15 0.63 -13.58
N ASN A 165 -12.57 1.50 -12.74
CA ASN A 165 -13.03 2.88 -12.55
C ASN A 165 -14.53 2.97 -12.21
N CYS A 166 -15.06 2.02 -11.44
CA CYS A 166 -16.47 1.97 -11.10
C CYS A 166 -16.72 2.52 -9.70
N THR A 167 -17.92 3.08 -9.49
CA THR A 167 -18.40 3.50 -8.17
C THR A 167 -19.57 2.64 -7.75
N LEU A 168 -19.48 2.03 -6.57
CA LEU A 168 -20.54 1.28 -5.92
C LEU A 168 -20.91 2.01 -4.65
N SER A 169 -22.06 2.68 -4.63
CA SER A 169 -22.41 3.52 -3.48
C SER A 169 -23.86 3.48 -3.04
N LYS A 170 -24.12 3.67 -1.74
CA LYS A 170 -25.50 3.73 -1.20
C LYS A 170 -26.33 2.49 -1.51
N ASN A 171 -25.68 1.36 -1.78
CA ASN A 171 -26.38 0.09 -1.95
C ASN A 171 -26.57 -0.56 -0.59
N SER A 172 -27.67 -1.29 -0.43
CA SER A 172 -28.09 -1.77 0.88
C SER A 172 -28.63 -3.18 0.88
N THR A 173 -28.51 -3.85 2.02
CA THR A 173 -29.24 -5.08 2.31
C THR A 173 -29.91 -4.97 3.68
N SER A 174 -31.19 -5.33 3.79
CA SER A 174 -31.93 -5.21 5.06
C SER A 174 -31.67 -6.38 6.00
N ASN A 175 -31.46 -7.59 5.44
CA ASN A 175 -31.22 -8.82 6.20
C ASN A 175 -30.07 -9.66 5.63
N GLY A 176 -29.40 -9.16 4.58
CA GLY A 176 -28.38 -9.88 3.84
C GLY A 176 -26.95 -9.43 4.15
N VAL A 177 -26.04 -9.81 3.27
CA VAL A 177 -24.61 -9.46 3.32
C VAL A 177 -24.21 -8.68 2.07
N GLY A 178 -23.06 -7.99 2.10
CA GLY A 178 -22.54 -7.37 0.88
C GLY A 178 -23.42 -6.22 0.39
N GLY A 179 -23.43 -5.08 1.09
CA GLY A 179 -24.20 -3.91 0.68
C GLY A 179 -23.82 -3.47 -0.73
N GLY A 180 -22.53 -3.28 -0.98
CA GLY A 180 -21.99 -3.01 -2.31
C GLY A 180 -21.88 -4.28 -3.16
N VAL A 181 -21.05 -5.23 -2.72
CA VAL A 181 -20.76 -6.48 -3.43
C VAL A 181 -20.92 -7.67 -2.50
N ASN A 182 -21.66 -8.69 -2.95
CA ASN A 182 -21.55 -10.05 -2.42
C ASN A 182 -20.87 -10.94 -3.47
N ASN A 183 -19.69 -11.47 -3.16
CA ASN A 183 -18.90 -12.29 -4.07
C ASN A 183 -18.81 -13.74 -3.58
N THR A 184 -19.37 -14.68 -4.33
CA THR A 184 -19.17 -16.12 -4.14
C THR A 184 -18.31 -16.74 -5.25
N GLY A 185 -18.07 -16.00 -6.35
CA GLY A 185 -17.17 -16.38 -7.44
C GLY A 185 -15.84 -15.62 -7.38
N THR A 186 -15.40 -15.10 -8.54
CA THR A 186 -14.15 -14.32 -8.67
C THR A 186 -14.47 -12.86 -8.97
N ALA A 187 -13.95 -11.94 -8.16
CA ALA A 187 -14.08 -10.50 -8.36
C ALA A 187 -12.70 -9.83 -8.48
N THR A 188 -12.50 -9.04 -9.54
CA THR A 188 -11.32 -8.19 -9.73
C THR A 188 -11.75 -6.74 -9.86
N LEU A 189 -11.25 -5.88 -8.98
CA LEU A 189 -11.59 -4.45 -8.97
C LEU A 189 -10.32 -3.62 -9.09
N THR A 190 -10.32 -2.66 -10.01
CA THR A 190 -9.21 -1.74 -10.22
C THR A 190 -9.72 -0.31 -10.23
N ASN A 191 -9.08 0.57 -9.43
CA ASN A 191 -9.43 2.00 -9.33
C ASN A 191 -10.92 2.22 -9.00
N CYS A 192 -11.52 1.37 -8.17
CA CYS A 192 -12.93 1.45 -7.84
C CYS A 192 -13.17 2.15 -6.50
N ILE A 193 -14.34 2.77 -6.36
CA ILE A 193 -14.83 3.36 -5.11
C ILE A 193 -16.02 2.54 -4.62
N ILE A 194 -15.93 2.01 -3.41
CA ILE A 194 -17.00 1.29 -2.73
C ILE A 194 -17.33 2.09 -1.47
N SER A 195 -18.41 2.87 -1.50
CA SER A 195 -18.69 3.83 -0.44
C SER A 195 -20.13 3.91 0.03
N GLU A 196 -20.36 4.22 1.30
CA GLU A 196 -21.70 4.45 1.85
C GLU A 196 -22.67 3.27 1.62
N ASN A 197 -22.14 2.05 1.46
CA ASN A 197 -22.98 0.86 1.34
C ASN A 197 -23.27 0.30 2.73
N SER A 198 -24.43 -0.32 2.88
CA SER A 198 -24.90 -0.83 4.18
C SER A 198 -25.35 -2.28 4.12
N ALA A 199 -24.99 -3.07 5.13
CA ALA A 199 -25.50 -4.41 5.33
C ALA A 199 -26.03 -4.56 6.77
N ASN A 200 -27.35 -4.71 6.91
CA ASN A 200 -27.97 -4.91 8.23
C ASN A 200 -27.91 -6.37 8.71
N GLY A 201 -27.46 -7.32 7.87
CA GLY A 201 -27.23 -8.71 8.26
C GLY A 201 -25.81 -8.99 8.78
N ALA A 202 -25.28 -10.18 8.47
CA ALA A 202 -24.08 -10.74 9.11
C ALA A 202 -22.77 -9.96 8.83
N GLY A 203 -22.63 -9.31 7.67
CA GLY A 203 -21.45 -8.49 7.41
C GLY A 203 -21.20 -8.03 5.98
N GLY A 204 -20.11 -7.27 5.81
CA GLY A 204 -19.60 -6.82 4.51
C GLY A 204 -20.38 -5.62 3.97
N GLY A 205 -20.45 -4.52 4.73
CA GLY A 205 -21.17 -3.31 4.32
C GLY A 205 -20.76 -2.89 2.90
N GLY A 206 -19.46 -2.82 2.64
CA GLY A 206 -18.90 -2.65 1.30
C GLY A 206 -18.85 -3.96 0.51
N VAL A 207 -17.99 -4.88 0.94
CA VAL A 207 -17.72 -6.16 0.27
C VAL A 207 -17.89 -7.32 1.23
N HIS A 208 -18.76 -8.26 0.87
CA HIS A 208 -18.80 -9.59 1.44
C HIS A 208 -18.16 -10.58 0.45
N ASN A 209 -17.18 -11.36 0.92
CA ASN A 209 -16.44 -12.31 0.09
C ASN A 209 -16.50 -13.74 0.66
N ASN A 210 -17.00 -14.65 -0.16
CA ASN A 210 -17.00 -16.10 0.05
C ASN A 210 -16.21 -16.85 -1.05
N GLY A 211 -15.70 -16.14 -2.06
CA GLY A 211 -14.85 -16.66 -3.13
C GLY A 211 -13.49 -15.95 -3.17
N THR A 212 -13.06 -15.49 -4.34
CA THR A 212 -11.79 -14.76 -4.51
C THR A 212 -12.06 -13.30 -4.86
N ALA A 213 -11.48 -12.37 -4.11
CA ALA A 213 -11.55 -10.94 -4.39
C ALA A 213 -10.15 -10.30 -4.44
N THR A 214 -9.83 -9.68 -5.57
CA THR A 214 -8.58 -8.93 -5.79
C THR A 214 -8.90 -7.48 -6.06
N LEU A 215 -8.37 -6.58 -5.24
CA LEU A 215 -8.61 -5.14 -5.30
C LEU A 215 -7.28 -4.40 -5.45
N THR A 216 -7.19 -3.52 -6.43
CA THR A 216 -5.99 -2.70 -6.69
C THR A 216 -6.38 -1.24 -6.83
N ASN A 217 -5.71 -0.35 -6.10
CA ASN A 217 -5.98 1.09 -6.11
C ASN A 217 -7.44 1.45 -5.78
N CYS A 218 -8.10 0.64 -4.96
CA CYS A 218 -9.50 0.85 -4.61
C CYS A 218 -9.65 1.64 -3.30
N THR A 219 -10.76 2.37 -3.19
CA THR A 219 -11.18 3.03 -1.94
C THR A 219 -12.45 2.36 -1.42
N ILE A 220 -12.41 1.87 -0.19
CA ILE A 220 -13.54 1.26 0.53
C ILE A 220 -13.83 2.17 1.73
N SER A 221 -14.85 3.02 1.63
CA SER A 221 -15.03 4.10 2.61
C SER A 221 -16.45 4.35 3.07
N GLY A 222 -16.64 4.62 4.37
CA GLY A 222 -17.95 5.01 4.90
C GLY A 222 -19.01 3.91 4.78
N ASN A 223 -18.60 2.66 4.64
CA ASN A 223 -19.54 1.54 4.58
C ASN A 223 -19.87 1.06 6.00
N SER A 224 -21.09 0.54 6.18
CA SER A 224 -21.59 0.12 7.48
C SER A 224 -22.10 -1.31 7.44
N ALA A 225 -21.78 -2.10 8.45
CA ALA A 225 -22.42 -3.38 8.72
C ALA A 225 -22.99 -3.38 10.14
N ASN A 226 -24.18 -3.94 10.32
CA ASN A 226 -24.68 -4.21 11.67
C ASN A 226 -23.79 -5.26 12.34
N GLY A 227 -23.59 -6.40 11.68
CA GLY A 227 -22.65 -7.43 12.12
C GLY A 227 -21.19 -7.01 11.96
N ALA A 228 -20.41 -7.78 11.21
CA ALA A 228 -18.97 -7.63 11.10
C ALA A 228 -18.50 -7.14 9.72
N GLY A 229 -17.29 -6.61 9.63
CA GLY A 229 -16.71 -6.20 8.33
C GLY A 229 -17.46 -5.03 7.72
N GLY A 230 -17.41 -3.86 8.35
CA GLY A 230 -18.06 -2.65 7.83
C GLY A 230 -17.61 -2.35 6.39
N GLY A 231 -16.30 -2.39 6.16
CA GLY A 231 -15.71 -2.31 4.82
C GLY A 231 -15.72 -3.66 4.11
N VAL A 232 -14.93 -4.61 4.61
CA VAL A 232 -14.74 -5.94 4.01
C VAL A 232 -15.02 -7.03 5.03
N PHE A 233 -15.85 -7.98 4.64
CA PHE A 233 -16.02 -9.25 5.36
C PHE A 233 -15.52 -10.41 4.49
N ASN A 234 -14.47 -11.09 4.94
CA ASN A 234 -13.93 -12.27 4.30
C ASN A 234 -14.34 -13.53 5.08
N ASN A 235 -15.18 -14.36 4.47
CA ASN A 235 -15.75 -15.54 5.11
C ASN A 235 -14.83 -16.77 5.04
N PHE A 236 -15.27 -17.91 5.58
CA PHE A 236 -14.46 -19.13 5.75
C PHE A 236 -13.89 -19.74 4.46
N SER A 237 -14.52 -19.56 3.29
CA SER A 237 -13.96 -19.99 1.99
C SER A 237 -13.31 -18.84 1.22
N GLY A 238 -13.27 -17.64 1.80
CA GLY A 238 -12.88 -16.43 1.12
C GLY A 238 -11.37 -16.18 1.10
N THR A 239 -10.87 -15.71 -0.05
CA THR A 239 -9.54 -15.11 -0.18
C THR A 239 -9.66 -13.67 -0.66
N VAL A 240 -8.98 -12.77 0.03
CA VAL A 240 -8.98 -11.33 -0.27
C VAL A 240 -7.54 -10.83 -0.41
N THR A 241 -7.23 -10.20 -1.54
CA THR A 241 -5.95 -9.53 -1.78
C THR A 241 -6.18 -8.06 -2.12
N LEU A 242 -5.61 -7.16 -1.31
CA LEU A 242 -5.66 -5.72 -1.53
C LEU A 242 -4.26 -5.18 -1.78
N THR A 243 -4.09 -4.43 -2.86
CA THR A 243 -2.86 -3.72 -3.19
C THR A 243 -3.13 -2.24 -3.36
N ASN A 244 -2.38 -1.40 -2.64
CA ASN A 244 -2.50 0.05 -2.73
C ASN A 244 -3.94 0.57 -2.52
N CYS A 245 -4.66 -0.05 -1.58
CA CYS A 245 -6.05 0.29 -1.29
C CYS A 245 -6.19 1.11 -0.01
N THR A 246 -7.25 1.92 0.05
CA THR A 246 -7.63 2.67 1.25
C THR A 246 -8.93 2.10 1.81
N ILE A 247 -8.93 1.70 3.08
CA ILE A 247 -10.10 1.19 3.82
C ILE A 247 -10.34 2.18 4.96
N SER A 248 -11.35 3.04 4.84
CA SER A 248 -11.50 4.14 5.79
C SER A 248 -12.91 4.50 6.24
N GLY A 249 -13.06 4.94 7.48
CA GLY A 249 -14.36 5.41 7.98
C GLY A 249 -15.47 4.35 7.97
N ASN A 250 -15.11 3.06 7.93
CA ASN A 250 -16.10 1.99 7.90
C ASN A 250 -16.49 1.56 9.32
N ILE A 251 -17.74 1.13 9.48
CA ILE A 251 -18.35 0.91 10.79
C ILE A 251 -18.93 -0.50 10.87
N ALA A 252 -18.57 -1.22 11.94
CA ALA A 252 -19.25 -2.43 12.39
C ALA A 252 -20.06 -2.07 13.66
N SER A 253 -21.35 -1.80 13.51
CA SER A 253 -22.14 -1.12 14.53
C SER A 253 -22.61 -2.00 15.69
N SER A 254 -22.58 -3.32 15.56
CA SER A 254 -22.76 -4.25 16.69
C SER A 254 -21.74 -5.39 16.72
N GLY A 255 -20.97 -5.59 15.63
CA GLY A 255 -19.93 -6.62 15.55
C GLY A 255 -18.49 -6.10 15.61
N ALA A 256 -17.64 -6.76 14.82
CA ALA A 256 -16.20 -6.60 14.82
C ALA A 256 -15.64 -6.32 13.41
N GLY A 257 -14.41 -5.79 13.34
CA GLY A 257 -13.76 -5.53 12.06
C GLY A 257 -14.42 -4.36 11.33
N GLY A 258 -14.32 -3.15 11.89
CA GLY A 258 -14.89 -1.95 11.26
C GLY A 258 -14.40 -1.81 9.81
N GLY A 259 -13.09 -1.93 9.61
CA GLY A 259 -12.48 -1.98 8.28
C GLY A 259 -12.58 -3.35 7.64
N VAL A 260 -11.92 -4.35 8.25
CA VAL A 260 -11.82 -5.71 7.72
C VAL A 260 -12.14 -6.74 8.80
N PHE A 261 -12.98 -7.70 8.46
CA PHE A 261 -13.20 -8.92 9.24
C PHE A 261 -12.72 -10.14 8.44
N ASN A 262 -11.88 -10.99 9.04
CA ASN A 262 -11.24 -12.11 8.37
C ASN A 262 -11.45 -13.45 9.10
N ASN A 263 -12.07 -14.39 8.39
CA ASN A 263 -12.22 -15.79 8.81
C ASN A 263 -11.37 -16.78 7.98
N ASN A 264 -10.64 -16.31 6.97
CA ASN A 264 -9.74 -17.15 6.17
C ASN A 264 -8.51 -16.32 5.74
N THR A 265 -8.31 -16.02 4.45
CA THR A 265 -7.03 -15.44 4.01
C THR A 265 -7.21 -14.00 3.55
N VAL A 266 -6.48 -13.08 4.18
CA VAL A 266 -6.45 -11.66 3.84
C VAL A 266 -5.00 -11.20 3.72
N THR A 267 -4.63 -10.73 2.53
CA THR A 267 -3.32 -10.14 2.25
C THR A 267 -3.46 -8.67 1.84
N LEU A 268 -2.77 -7.77 2.54
CA LEU A 268 -2.74 -6.35 2.25
C LEU A 268 -1.30 -5.92 1.97
N THR A 269 -1.10 -5.25 0.84
CA THR A 269 0.19 -4.66 0.46
C THR A 269 0.02 -3.19 0.17
N LYS A 270 0.82 -2.32 0.80
CA LYS A 270 0.77 -0.86 0.60
C LYS A 270 -0.60 -0.26 0.86
N CYS A 271 -1.36 -0.84 1.80
CA CYS A 271 -2.72 -0.40 2.09
C CYS A 271 -2.77 0.53 3.31
N THR A 272 -3.76 1.42 3.31
CA THR A 272 -4.09 2.26 4.45
C THR A 272 -5.43 1.82 5.03
N ILE A 273 -5.46 1.47 6.32
CA ILE A 273 -6.65 1.11 7.08
C ILE A 273 -6.84 2.16 8.16
N SER A 274 -7.78 3.10 7.97
CA SER A 274 -7.86 4.28 8.84
C SER A 274 -9.24 4.74 9.27
N GLY A 275 -9.37 5.21 10.51
CA GLY A 275 -10.63 5.79 10.98
C GLY A 275 -11.81 4.81 10.98
N ASN A 276 -11.55 3.50 11.01
CA ASN A 276 -12.61 2.50 11.08
C ASN A 276 -12.99 2.22 12.53
N SER A 277 -14.27 1.88 12.75
CA SER A 277 -14.81 1.71 14.10
C SER A 277 -15.57 0.39 14.25
N SER A 278 -15.41 -0.26 15.40
CA SER A 278 -16.23 -1.39 15.82
C SER A 278 -16.64 -1.30 17.29
N ILE A 279 -17.65 -2.08 17.67
CA ILE A 279 -18.02 -2.23 19.08
C ILE A 279 -17.06 -3.19 19.80
N SER A 280 -16.72 -4.30 19.15
CA SER A 280 -15.83 -5.32 19.71
C SER A 280 -14.79 -5.79 18.69
N GLY A 281 -13.79 -6.54 19.15
CA GLY A 281 -12.75 -7.09 18.32
C GLY A 281 -11.77 -6.04 17.81
N GLY A 282 -11.66 -5.91 16.49
CA GLY A 282 -10.68 -5.03 15.84
C GLY A 282 -11.37 -3.86 15.14
N GLY A 283 -11.01 -2.62 15.47
CA GLY A 283 -11.59 -1.43 14.83
C GLY A 283 -11.17 -1.35 13.37
N GLY A 284 -9.86 -1.51 13.13
CA GLY A 284 -9.29 -1.61 11.79
C GLY A 284 -9.48 -3.01 11.20
N VAL A 285 -8.85 -4.00 11.82
CA VAL A 285 -8.85 -5.39 11.35
C VAL A 285 -9.17 -6.36 12.48
N ASN A 286 -10.16 -7.23 12.28
CA ASN A 286 -10.41 -8.38 13.13
C ASN A 286 -10.03 -9.66 12.36
N ASN A 287 -8.98 -10.34 12.82
CA ASN A 287 -8.56 -11.64 12.31
C ASN A 287 -9.01 -12.73 13.27
N ASN A 288 -10.15 -13.37 12.99
CA ASN A 288 -10.76 -14.29 13.95
C ASN A 288 -10.25 -15.72 13.80
N PHE A 289 -10.41 -16.30 12.61
CA PHE A 289 -9.99 -17.69 12.30
C PHE A 289 -9.05 -17.76 11.10
N GLY A 290 -8.53 -16.61 10.66
CA GLY A 290 -7.82 -16.47 9.41
C GLY A 290 -6.30 -16.33 9.49
N THR A 291 -5.67 -16.30 8.32
CA THR A 291 -4.30 -15.81 8.14
C THR A 291 -4.35 -14.37 7.64
N LEU A 292 -3.72 -13.47 8.40
CA LEU A 292 -3.60 -12.06 8.08
C LEU A 292 -2.16 -11.72 7.72
N THR A 293 -1.93 -11.16 6.53
CA THR A 293 -0.61 -10.67 6.10
C THR A 293 -0.69 -9.21 5.71
N LEU A 294 0.09 -8.36 6.38
CA LEU A 294 0.26 -6.95 6.05
C LEU A 294 1.71 -6.71 5.66
N THR A 295 1.92 -6.05 4.52
CA THR A 295 3.25 -5.64 4.07
C THR A 295 3.21 -4.19 3.62
N ASN A 296 4.06 -3.35 4.20
CA ASN A 296 4.11 -1.92 3.89
C ASN A 296 2.77 -1.22 4.14
N CYS A 297 2.01 -1.62 5.17
CA CYS A 297 0.67 -1.09 5.44
C CYS A 297 0.66 -0.11 6.60
N THR A 298 -0.28 0.84 6.57
CA THR A 298 -0.56 1.76 7.67
C THR A 298 -1.93 1.44 8.26
N VAL A 299 -1.99 1.15 9.56
CA VAL A 299 -3.23 0.95 10.33
C VAL A 299 -3.34 2.09 11.33
N SER A 300 -4.22 3.05 11.10
CA SER A 300 -4.24 4.28 11.90
C SER A 300 -5.59 4.84 12.32
N GLY A 301 -5.68 5.43 13.51
CA GLY A 301 -6.91 6.11 13.94
C GLY A 301 -8.13 5.20 14.04
N ASN A 302 -7.95 3.88 14.14
CA ASN A 302 -9.07 2.93 14.25
C ASN A 302 -9.48 2.74 15.71
N ILE A 303 -10.76 2.51 15.94
CA ILE A 303 -11.37 2.54 17.27
C ILE A 303 -12.17 1.26 17.54
N THR A 304 -11.95 0.65 18.70
CA THR A 304 -12.83 -0.38 19.27
C THR A 304 -13.32 0.09 20.63
N SER A 305 -14.64 0.19 20.82
CA SER A 305 -15.21 0.82 22.03
C SER A 305 -15.22 -0.06 23.28
N LEU A 306 -15.38 -1.38 23.17
CA LEU A 306 -15.49 -2.28 24.33
C LEU A 306 -14.25 -3.16 24.54
N SER A 307 -14.09 -4.21 23.74
CA SER A 307 -13.05 -5.23 23.95
C SER A 307 -12.33 -5.59 22.65
N GLY A 308 -11.02 -5.83 22.76
CA GLY A 308 -10.15 -6.14 21.63
C GLY A 308 -9.22 -4.97 21.25
N GLY A 309 -8.50 -5.10 20.13
CA GLY A 309 -7.49 -4.13 19.72
C GLY A 309 -8.07 -3.01 18.86
N GLY A 310 -7.59 -1.78 19.04
CA GLY A 310 -8.09 -0.62 18.30
C GLY A 310 -7.75 -0.73 16.82
N GLY A 311 -6.47 -0.99 16.53
CA GLY A 311 -6.00 -1.25 15.18
C GLY A 311 -6.32 -2.67 14.73
N ILE A 312 -5.70 -3.66 15.38
CA ILE A 312 -5.80 -5.08 15.00
C ILE A 312 -6.20 -5.92 16.21
N PHE A 313 -7.20 -6.77 16.03
CA PHE A 313 -7.46 -7.89 16.93
C PHE A 313 -7.10 -9.19 16.21
N ASN A 314 -6.10 -9.91 16.71
CA ASN A 314 -5.65 -11.17 16.16
C ASN A 314 -6.02 -12.34 17.08
N ASN A 315 -6.91 -13.20 16.63
CA ASN A 315 -7.31 -14.46 17.27
C ASN A 315 -6.92 -15.69 16.44
N SER A 316 -5.96 -15.52 15.52
CA SER A 316 -5.40 -16.59 14.69
C SER A 316 -3.94 -16.24 14.33
N THR A 317 -3.53 -16.30 13.05
CA THR A 317 -2.16 -16.00 12.62
C THR A 317 -2.08 -14.63 11.95
N ALA A 318 -1.18 -13.77 12.43
CA ALA A 318 -0.87 -12.48 11.83
C ALA A 318 0.63 -12.32 11.52
N THR A 319 0.94 -11.77 10.35
CA THR A 319 2.30 -11.41 9.96
C THR A 319 2.30 -9.98 9.43
N LEU A 320 3.12 -9.12 10.03
CA LEU A 320 3.28 -7.72 9.63
C LEU A 320 4.75 -7.46 9.30
N THR A 321 4.99 -6.87 8.13
CA THR A 321 6.33 -6.47 7.69
C THR A 321 6.31 -5.02 7.22
N ASN A 322 7.24 -4.21 7.73
CA ASN A 322 7.37 -2.79 7.35
C ASN A 322 6.07 -1.98 7.57
N CYS A 323 5.31 -2.30 8.62
CA CYS A 323 3.99 -1.71 8.87
C CYS A 323 4.03 -0.67 9.98
N THR A 324 3.09 0.26 9.92
CA THR A 324 2.88 1.27 10.98
C THR A 324 1.50 1.13 11.57
N LEU A 325 1.44 0.92 12.89
CA LEU A 325 0.20 0.93 13.67
C LEU A 325 0.19 2.19 14.53
N SER A 326 -0.66 3.17 14.23
CA SER A 326 -0.62 4.46 14.92
C SER A 326 -1.94 5.12 15.26
N GLY A 327 -2.01 5.82 16.40
CA GLY A 327 -3.21 6.59 16.77
C GLY A 327 -4.47 5.73 16.96
N ASN A 328 -4.35 4.41 17.10
CA ASN A 328 -5.50 3.53 17.28
C ASN A 328 -5.92 3.48 18.75
N SER A 329 -7.20 3.27 19.02
CA SER A 329 -7.77 3.32 20.36
C SER A 329 -8.62 2.08 20.71
N ALA A 330 -8.38 1.52 21.88
CA ALA A 330 -9.11 0.36 22.40
C ALA A 330 -9.73 0.65 23.79
N GLY A 331 -11.00 0.27 23.95
CA GLY A 331 -11.70 0.31 25.24
C GLY A 331 -11.16 -0.67 26.30
N ASN A 332 -10.33 -1.64 25.91
CA ASN A 332 -9.67 -2.58 26.82
C ASN A 332 -8.15 -2.61 26.56
N GLY A 333 -7.60 -3.65 25.91
CA GLY A 333 -6.16 -3.79 25.71
C GLY A 333 -5.73 -3.58 24.26
N GLY A 334 -4.45 -3.26 24.04
CA GLY A 334 -3.86 -3.35 22.70
C GLY A 334 -4.37 -2.28 21.75
N GLY A 335 -4.16 -1.00 22.09
CA GLY A 335 -4.60 0.13 21.26
C GLY A 335 -4.18 -0.06 19.80
N GLY A 336 -2.92 -0.41 19.57
CA GLY A 336 -2.41 -0.82 18.26
C GLY A 336 -2.83 -2.24 17.89
N MET A 337 -2.45 -3.23 18.70
CA MET A 337 -2.74 -4.64 18.46
C MET A 337 -3.11 -5.40 19.74
N PHE A 338 -4.18 -6.18 19.69
CA PHE A 338 -4.47 -7.23 20.66
C PHE A 338 -4.20 -8.59 20.02
N ASN A 339 -3.26 -9.35 20.57
CA ASN A 339 -2.88 -10.68 20.07
C ASN A 339 -3.32 -11.78 21.05
N ASN A 340 -4.26 -12.63 20.62
CA ASN A 340 -4.75 -13.81 21.35
C ASN A 340 -4.13 -15.13 20.86
N ARG A 341 -3.41 -15.11 19.74
CA ARG A 341 -2.80 -16.29 19.12
C ARG A 341 -1.38 -15.95 18.66
N THR A 342 -1.05 -16.18 17.39
CA THR A 342 0.32 -16.04 16.90
C THR A 342 0.46 -14.78 16.07
N ALA A 343 1.41 -13.92 16.44
CA ALA A 343 1.78 -12.75 15.66
C ALA A 343 3.29 -12.70 15.43
N ALA A 344 3.70 -12.31 14.23
CA ALA A 344 5.08 -12.02 13.89
C ALA A 344 5.17 -10.62 13.27
N LEU A 345 5.97 -9.74 13.87
CA LEU A 345 6.18 -8.38 13.39
C LEU A 345 7.66 -8.18 13.10
N THR A 346 7.97 -7.70 11.89
CA THR A 346 9.32 -7.38 11.45
C THR A 346 9.37 -5.96 10.91
N ASN A 347 10.33 -5.15 11.35
CA ASN A 347 10.48 -3.76 10.89
C ASN A 347 9.19 -2.94 11.05
N CYS A 348 8.46 -3.12 12.15
CA CYS A 348 7.19 -2.42 12.36
C CYS A 348 7.36 -1.29 13.38
N THR A 349 6.64 -0.18 13.15
CA THR A 349 6.52 0.92 14.09
C THR A 349 5.13 0.95 14.71
N ILE A 350 5.03 0.89 16.04
CA ILE A 350 3.78 0.96 16.80
C ILE A 350 3.83 2.21 17.67
N SER A 351 3.03 3.23 17.37
CA SER A 351 3.15 4.52 18.05
C SER A 351 1.86 5.31 18.23
N GLY A 352 1.73 6.06 19.32
CA GLY A 352 0.58 6.93 19.54
C GLY A 352 -0.73 6.18 19.78
N ASN A 353 -0.68 4.87 20.07
CA ASN A 353 -1.89 4.09 20.30
C ASN A 353 -2.32 4.16 21.77
N VAL A 354 -3.62 4.09 22.01
CA VAL A 354 -4.23 4.26 23.33
C VAL A 354 -5.07 3.03 23.71
N ALA A 355 -4.90 2.53 24.93
CA ALA A 355 -5.75 1.48 25.51
C ALA A 355 -6.23 1.88 26.90
N ASN A 356 -7.34 1.32 27.39
CA ASN A 356 -7.79 1.59 28.76
C ASN A 356 -7.25 0.59 29.78
N GLY A 357 -7.13 -0.71 29.48
CA GLY A 357 -6.75 -1.75 30.44
C GLY A 357 -5.25 -2.10 30.49
N GLY A 358 -4.55 -2.09 29.36
CA GLY A 358 -3.13 -2.43 29.29
C GLY A 358 -2.59 -2.54 27.86
N GLY A 359 -1.27 -2.35 27.70
CA GLY A 359 -0.61 -2.49 26.40
C GLY A 359 -1.11 -1.46 25.39
N GLY A 360 -0.84 -0.17 25.63
CA GLY A 360 -1.26 0.91 24.73
C GLY A 360 -0.89 0.63 23.28
N GLY A 361 0.33 0.13 23.05
CA GLY A 361 0.78 -0.35 21.74
C GLY A 361 0.26 -1.76 21.45
N MET A 362 0.59 -2.72 22.32
CA MET A 362 0.25 -4.12 22.12
C MET A 362 -0.16 -4.82 23.42
N PHE A 363 -1.25 -5.58 23.37
CA PHE A 363 -1.59 -6.57 24.39
C PHE A 363 -1.36 -7.96 23.81
N ASN A 364 -0.44 -8.73 24.39
CA ASN A 364 -0.16 -10.10 23.98
C ASN A 364 -0.67 -11.09 25.03
N ASN A 365 -1.55 -11.99 24.63
CA ASN A 365 -2.12 -13.05 25.46
C ASN A 365 -1.65 -14.46 25.03
N ASN A 366 -0.83 -14.55 23.98
CA ASN A 366 -0.27 -15.80 23.51
C ASN A 366 1.11 -15.57 22.91
N THR A 367 1.38 -15.88 21.64
CA THR A 367 2.74 -15.86 21.09
C THR A 367 2.94 -14.65 20.19
N VAL A 368 3.93 -13.83 20.50
CA VAL A 368 4.41 -12.77 19.59
C VAL A 368 5.92 -12.84 19.41
N THR A 369 6.36 -12.67 18.17
CA THR A 369 7.77 -12.43 17.82
C THR A 369 7.91 -11.03 17.26
N LEU A 370 8.84 -10.25 17.81
CA LEU A 370 9.17 -8.90 17.36
C LEU A 370 10.64 -8.86 16.94
N THR A 371 10.89 -8.55 15.67
CA THR A 371 12.25 -8.41 15.13
C THR A 371 12.40 -7.01 14.56
N ASN A 372 13.40 -6.25 15.04
CA ASN A 372 13.67 -4.91 14.53
C ASN A 372 12.42 -4.00 14.55
N CYS A 373 11.65 -4.01 15.64
CA CYS A 373 10.46 -3.18 15.77
C CYS A 373 10.72 -1.95 16.65
N THR A 374 9.91 -0.89 16.49
CA THR A 374 9.92 0.29 17.36
C THR A 374 8.54 0.50 17.97
N ILE A 375 8.43 0.38 19.29
CA ILE A 375 7.19 0.57 20.05
C ILE A 375 7.38 1.75 21.00
N SER A 376 6.83 2.91 20.64
CA SER A 376 7.07 4.16 21.37
C SER A 376 5.89 5.14 21.30
N GLY A 377 5.72 5.97 22.33
CA GLY A 377 4.65 6.96 22.38
C GLY A 377 3.25 6.37 22.50
N ASN A 378 3.11 5.11 22.93
CA ASN A 378 1.80 4.52 23.21
C ASN A 378 1.41 4.77 24.67
N SER A 379 0.11 4.75 24.95
CA SER A 379 -0.39 5.06 26.29
C SER A 379 -1.52 4.17 26.78
N VAL A 380 -1.59 3.97 28.10
CA VAL A 380 -2.74 3.41 28.80
C VAL A 380 -3.42 4.52 29.60
N SER A 381 -4.73 4.69 29.44
CA SER A 381 -5.51 5.78 30.07
C SER A 381 -5.99 5.43 31.49
N SER A 382 -6.17 4.15 31.82
CA SER A 382 -6.64 3.69 33.12
C SER A 382 -5.90 2.43 33.61
N GLY A 383 -4.67 2.60 34.09
CA GLY A 383 -3.89 1.52 34.71
C GLY A 383 -2.38 1.67 34.48
N ASP A 384 -1.58 0.89 35.21
CA ASP A 384 -0.10 0.91 35.15
C ASP A 384 0.49 -0.29 34.38
N ASN A 385 -0.32 -0.95 33.56
CA ASN A 385 -0.03 -2.27 32.96
C ASN A 385 0.65 -2.15 31.58
N GLY A 386 1.87 -1.60 31.54
CA GLY A 386 2.72 -1.55 30.35
C GLY A 386 2.20 -0.58 29.27
N GLY A 387 2.77 0.62 29.20
CA GLY A 387 2.35 1.64 28.23
C GLY A 387 2.54 1.19 26.78
N GLY A 388 3.62 0.44 26.52
CA GLY A 388 3.94 -0.09 25.20
C GLY A 388 3.37 -1.49 25.00
N VAL A 389 3.88 -2.46 25.76
CA VAL A 389 3.49 -3.87 25.67
C VAL A 389 3.05 -4.41 27.02
N PHE A 390 1.84 -4.97 27.06
CA PHE A 390 1.40 -5.87 28.12
C PHE A 390 1.50 -7.30 27.62
N ASN A 391 2.31 -8.12 28.29
CA ASN A 391 2.49 -9.52 27.94
C ASN A 391 1.96 -10.47 29.03
N ASN A 392 1.00 -11.30 28.63
CA ASN A 392 0.43 -12.42 29.39
C ASN A 392 0.64 -13.77 28.68
N GLY A 393 1.53 -13.82 27.70
CA GLY A 393 1.91 -15.03 26.97
C GLY A 393 3.42 -15.12 26.76
N THR A 394 3.84 -15.58 25.60
CA THR A 394 5.25 -15.59 25.17
C THR A 394 5.51 -14.42 24.22
N ALA A 395 6.41 -13.52 24.60
CA ALA A 395 6.88 -12.44 23.74
C ALA A 395 8.39 -12.58 23.51
N SER A 396 8.79 -12.94 22.29
CA SER A 396 10.20 -13.05 21.89
C SER A 396 10.65 -11.82 21.11
N LEU A 397 11.71 -11.15 21.57
CA LEU A 397 12.16 -9.87 21.02
C LEU A 397 13.63 -9.94 20.61
N SER A 398 13.97 -9.45 19.42
CA SER A 398 15.34 -9.14 19.02
C SER A 398 15.42 -7.77 18.34
N ASN A 399 16.53 -7.06 18.56
CA ASN A 399 16.79 -5.76 17.94
C ASN A 399 15.62 -4.78 18.08
N THR A 400 14.83 -4.82 19.14
CA THR A 400 13.56 -4.09 19.24
C THR A 400 13.64 -2.96 20.27
N ILE A 401 13.08 -1.79 19.93
CA ILE A 401 12.91 -0.67 20.85
C ILE A 401 11.52 -0.78 21.49
N LEU A 402 11.46 -0.76 22.81
CA LEU A 402 10.25 -0.66 23.62
C LEU A 402 10.47 0.41 24.69
N ALA A 403 10.28 1.67 24.32
CA ALA A 403 10.64 2.80 25.18
C ALA A 403 9.80 4.05 24.86
N GLY A 404 9.63 4.94 25.84
CA GLY A 404 8.90 6.20 25.65
C GLY A 404 7.38 6.03 25.62
N ASN A 405 6.86 4.99 26.26
CA ASN A 405 5.44 4.72 26.43
C ASN A 405 5.00 5.10 27.86
N THR A 406 3.69 5.33 28.02
CA THR A 406 3.10 5.89 29.25
C THR A 406 1.95 5.02 29.76
N ALA A 407 1.97 4.63 31.04
CA ALA A 407 0.84 3.97 31.69
C ALA A 407 0.79 4.47 33.13
N GLY A 408 0.32 5.70 33.36
CA GLY A 408 0.42 6.34 34.68
C GLY A 408 1.86 6.36 35.20
N THR A 409 2.11 5.61 36.26
CA THR A 409 3.44 5.37 36.88
C THR A 409 4.14 4.10 36.39
N GLY A 410 3.47 3.29 35.57
CA GLY A 410 3.90 1.99 35.09
C GLY A 410 4.99 1.98 34.01
N PRO A 411 5.53 0.77 33.72
CA PRO A 411 6.65 0.56 32.82
C PRO A 411 6.29 0.66 31.33
N ASP A 412 7.31 0.60 30.46
CA ASP A 412 7.12 0.43 29.01
C ASP A 412 6.64 -0.99 28.67
N ALA A 413 7.17 -1.98 29.40
CA ALA A 413 6.94 -3.40 29.24
C ALA A 413 6.38 -3.99 30.53
N PHE A 414 5.32 -4.79 30.44
CA PHE A 414 4.75 -5.51 31.58
C PHE A 414 4.66 -7.01 31.28
N GLY A 415 5.04 -7.86 32.24
CA GLY A 415 5.03 -9.32 32.12
C GLY A 415 6.40 -9.93 31.75
N GLY A 416 6.45 -11.26 31.60
CA GLY A 416 7.71 -11.96 31.29
C GLY A 416 8.04 -11.95 29.81
N PHE A 417 9.27 -11.66 29.42
CA PHE A 417 9.72 -11.64 28.03
C PHE A 417 10.76 -12.74 27.78
N ASN A 418 10.92 -13.14 26.52
CA ASN A 418 12.00 -13.99 26.06
C ASN A 418 12.92 -13.14 25.18
N SER A 419 13.87 -12.44 25.80
CA SER A 419 14.80 -11.64 25.02
C SER A 419 15.77 -12.53 24.24
N LEU A 420 15.81 -12.35 22.92
CA LEU A 420 16.81 -12.92 22.03
C LEU A 420 18.04 -11.99 21.91
N GLY A 421 18.07 -10.91 22.69
CA GLY A 421 19.17 -9.96 22.80
C GLY A 421 19.03 -8.70 21.96
N ASN A 422 19.89 -7.74 22.29
CA ASN A 422 20.05 -6.46 21.60
C ASN A 422 18.76 -5.63 21.54
N ASN A 423 17.93 -5.65 22.57
CA ASN A 423 16.75 -4.80 22.69
C ASN A 423 17.06 -3.51 23.46
N LEU A 424 16.25 -2.46 23.27
CA LEU A 424 16.32 -1.23 24.06
C LEU A 424 14.98 -1.02 24.77
N ILE A 425 14.99 -1.17 26.10
CA ILE A 425 13.80 -1.08 26.95
C ILE A 425 13.90 0.14 27.86
N GLY A 426 12.94 1.05 27.75
CA GLY A 426 12.99 2.33 28.47
C GLY A 426 12.81 2.17 29.98
N LYS A 427 11.83 1.38 30.40
CA LYS A 427 11.47 1.10 31.79
C LYS A 427 11.10 -0.37 31.96
N THR A 428 11.89 -1.11 32.73
CA THR A 428 11.76 -2.58 32.89
C THR A 428 11.03 -3.04 34.15
N ASP A 429 10.64 -2.13 35.04
CA ASP A 429 10.27 -2.40 36.44
C ASP A 429 9.06 -3.34 36.66
N GLY A 430 8.26 -3.60 35.63
CA GLY A 430 7.18 -4.60 35.66
C GLY A 430 7.38 -5.77 34.70
N SER A 431 8.61 -6.00 34.24
CA SER A 431 8.96 -7.01 33.25
C SER A 431 10.19 -7.82 33.64
N SER A 432 10.34 -9.01 33.05
CA SER A 432 11.46 -9.92 33.30
C SER A 432 11.93 -10.62 32.03
N GLY A 433 13.04 -11.35 32.10
CA GLY A 433 13.56 -12.16 30.99
C GLY A 433 14.43 -11.40 29.97
N TRP A 434 14.93 -10.23 30.35
CA TRP A 434 15.98 -9.48 29.65
C TRP A 434 17.35 -10.14 29.85
N VAL A 435 18.22 -10.04 28.85
CA VAL A 435 19.57 -10.62 28.85
C VAL A 435 20.65 -9.52 28.81
N GLY A 436 21.91 -9.88 29.09
CA GLY A 436 23.00 -8.91 29.23
C GLY A 436 23.34 -8.10 27.97
N THR A 437 22.83 -8.48 26.80
CA THR A 437 22.97 -7.70 25.56
C THR A 437 21.85 -6.68 25.36
N ASP A 438 20.85 -6.64 26.24
CA ASP A 438 19.79 -5.63 26.20
C ASP A 438 20.21 -4.34 26.91
N LEU A 439 19.81 -3.21 26.34
CA LEU A 439 19.91 -1.90 26.94
C LEU A 439 18.63 -1.64 27.75
N THR A 440 18.75 -1.47 29.06
CA THR A 440 17.59 -1.36 29.94
C THR A 440 17.66 -0.11 30.81
N GLY A 441 16.50 0.54 30.99
CA GLY A 441 16.28 1.57 32.00
C GLY A 441 15.22 1.15 33.01
N THR A 442 14.98 2.04 33.97
CA THR A 442 13.99 1.86 35.05
C THR A 442 13.02 3.04 35.10
N ILE A 443 11.96 2.96 35.88
CA ILE A 443 11.05 4.09 36.13
C ILE A 443 11.82 5.25 36.76
N ALA A 444 12.77 4.97 37.66
CA ALA A 444 13.59 5.98 38.31
C ALA A 444 14.62 6.62 37.37
N ILE A 445 15.19 5.83 36.45
CA ILE A 445 16.16 6.29 35.45
C ILE A 445 15.76 5.73 34.08
N PRO A 446 14.76 6.33 33.40
CA PRO A 446 14.30 5.81 32.12
C PRO A 446 15.37 5.94 31.05
N LEU A 447 15.57 4.88 30.27
CA LEU A 447 16.46 4.92 29.11
C LEU A 447 15.72 5.54 27.92
N ASN A 448 16.19 6.71 27.49
CA ASN A 448 15.61 7.41 26.34
C ASN A 448 16.22 6.87 25.03
N PRO A 449 15.42 6.35 24.08
CA PRO A 449 15.92 5.88 22.79
C PRO A 449 16.31 7.02 21.84
N LEU A 450 16.05 8.29 22.19
CA LEU A 450 16.31 9.48 21.37
C LEU A 450 15.70 9.33 19.96
N LEU A 451 14.39 9.19 19.93
CA LEU A 451 13.60 9.06 18.69
C LEU A 451 13.09 10.43 18.23
N ALA A 452 13.06 10.62 16.91
CA ALA A 452 12.27 11.66 16.29
C ALA A 452 10.75 11.33 16.40
N PRO A 453 9.86 12.33 16.32
CA PRO A 453 8.40 12.07 16.26
C PRO A 453 8.04 11.12 15.11
N LEU A 454 6.89 10.43 15.20
CA LEU A 454 6.40 9.61 14.09
C LEU A 454 6.23 10.49 12.83
N GLY A 455 6.87 10.09 11.73
CA GLY A 455 6.90 10.91 10.52
C GLY A 455 7.32 10.17 9.27
N ASN A 456 7.33 10.90 8.15
CA ASN A 456 7.80 10.38 6.86
C ASN A 456 9.30 10.60 6.75
N TYR A 457 10.10 9.56 7.01
CA TYR A 457 11.57 9.59 6.91
C TYR A 457 12.09 8.79 5.70
N GLY A 458 11.26 8.71 4.65
CA GLY A 458 11.44 7.80 3.52
C GLY A 458 10.72 6.47 3.72
N GLY A 459 10.76 5.61 2.70
CA GLY A 459 10.11 4.30 2.75
C GLY A 459 8.59 4.32 2.49
N PRO A 460 7.93 3.16 2.62
CA PRO A 460 6.52 3.02 2.26
C PRO A 460 5.53 3.34 3.39
N THR A 461 6.00 3.48 4.64
CA THR A 461 5.17 3.75 5.82
C THR A 461 5.91 4.70 6.78
N GLN A 462 5.17 5.38 7.66
CA GLN A 462 5.77 6.30 8.65
C GLN A 462 6.64 5.55 9.67
N THR A 463 7.77 6.14 10.03
CA THR A 463 8.75 5.56 10.97
C THR A 463 9.15 6.59 12.03
N MET A 464 9.98 6.18 12.98
CA MET A 464 10.63 7.08 13.94
C MET A 464 12.14 6.99 13.73
N ALA A 465 12.76 8.08 13.26
CA ALA A 465 14.20 8.14 13.04
C ALA A 465 14.97 8.16 14.36
N LEU A 466 16.13 7.49 14.40
CA LEU A 466 17.08 7.60 15.51
C LEU A 466 17.81 8.94 15.43
N LEU A 467 17.81 9.69 16.53
CA LEU A 467 18.53 10.96 16.63
C LEU A 467 19.98 10.74 17.03
N THR A 468 20.83 11.72 16.72
CA THR A 468 22.25 11.71 17.10
C THR A 468 22.42 11.48 18.60
N GLY A 469 23.29 10.53 18.96
CA GLY A 469 23.55 10.14 20.35
C GLY A 469 22.64 9.04 20.89
N SER A 470 21.68 8.54 20.09
CA SER A 470 20.86 7.40 20.48
C SER A 470 21.72 6.17 20.79
N ALA A 471 21.43 5.53 21.92
CA ALA A 471 22.06 4.27 22.31
C ALA A 471 21.66 3.09 21.42
N ALA A 472 20.62 3.22 20.58
CA ALA A 472 20.20 2.19 19.64
C ALA A 472 21.09 2.10 18.39
N ILE A 473 21.88 3.15 18.10
CA ILE A 473 22.73 3.22 16.91
C ILE A 473 23.89 2.22 17.04
N ASN A 474 24.04 1.32 16.07
CA ASN A 474 25.03 0.24 15.99
C ASN A 474 25.03 -0.72 17.19
N ALA A 475 23.91 -0.84 17.91
CA ALA A 475 23.78 -1.67 19.12
C ALA A 475 23.04 -3.00 18.88
N GLY A 476 22.53 -3.22 17.69
CA GLY A 476 21.86 -4.44 17.25
C GLY A 476 22.81 -5.55 16.81
N THR A 477 22.22 -6.69 16.45
CA THR A 477 22.91 -7.83 15.83
C THR A 477 22.41 -8.08 14.42
N SER A 478 23.31 -8.46 13.50
CA SER A 478 22.94 -8.88 12.15
C SER A 478 22.31 -10.26 12.10
N THR A 479 22.50 -11.09 13.14
CA THR A 479 21.96 -12.45 13.18
C THR A 479 20.44 -12.41 13.34
N GLY A 480 19.72 -12.91 12.33
CA GLY A 480 18.25 -12.91 12.32
C GLY A 480 17.61 -11.57 11.96
N ALA A 481 18.40 -10.51 11.74
CA ALA A 481 17.89 -9.23 11.25
C ALA A 481 17.52 -9.29 9.75
N PRO A 482 16.46 -8.59 9.32
CA PRO A 482 16.17 -8.41 7.90
C PRO A 482 17.28 -7.58 7.22
N LYS A 483 17.47 -7.79 5.91
CA LYS A 483 18.52 -7.08 5.13
C LYS A 483 18.33 -5.56 5.09
N THR A 484 17.10 -5.11 5.19
CA THR A 484 16.73 -3.69 5.15
C THR A 484 15.90 -3.32 6.36
N ASP A 485 15.87 -2.03 6.69
CA ASP A 485 14.95 -1.47 7.68
C ASP A 485 13.51 -1.31 7.11
N GLN A 486 12.61 -0.70 7.89
CA GLN A 486 11.22 -0.47 7.50
C GLN A 486 11.07 0.33 6.20
N ARG A 487 12.06 1.17 5.88
CA ARG A 487 12.05 2.06 4.73
C ARG A 487 12.61 1.40 3.47
N GLY A 488 13.28 0.26 3.63
CA GLY A 488 14.04 -0.40 2.57
C GLY A 488 15.51 0.03 2.50
N VAL A 489 16.02 0.75 3.50
CA VAL A 489 17.44 1.11 3.59
C VAL A 489 18.22 -0.12 4.07
N ASN A 490 19.34 -0.44 3.42
CA ASN A 490 20.17 -1.59 3.80
C ASN A 490 20.72 -1.41 5.21
N ARG A 491 20.68 -2.49 5.99
CA ARG A 491 21.38 -2.53 7.28
C ARG A 491 22.83 -2.92 7.04
N LEU A 492 23.78 -2.08 7.42
CA LEU A 492 25.18 -2.20 7.03
C LEU A 492 26.09 -2.11 8.27
N GLY A 493 26.98 -3.09 8.42
CA GLY A 493 27.82 -3.19 9.61
C GLY A 493 27.01 -3.69 10.82
N ASN A 494 27.15 -3.01 11.96
CA ASN A 494 26.35 -3.31 13.14
C ASN A 494 24.96 -2.70 12.96
N VAL A 495 23.95 -3.57 12.92
CA VAL A 495 22.54 -3.18 12.76
C VAL A 495 22.12 -2.24 13.89
N ASP A 496 21.26 -1.26 13.59
CA ASP A 496 20.59 -0.47 14.62
C ASP A 496 19.46 -1.25 15.29
N ILE A 497 19.25 -1.02 16.59
CA ILE A 497 18.06 -1.49 17.30
C ILE A 497 16.86 -0.69 16.79
N GLY A 498 15.77 -1.37 16.47
CA GLY A 498 14.50 -0.80 16.05
C GLY A 498 14.22 -0.93 14.55
N ALA A 499 13.13 -0.31 14.12
CA ALA A 499 12.62 -0.38 12.75
C ALA A 499 13.36 0.53 11.74
N PHE A 500 14.30 1.34 12.23
CA PHE A 500 15.04 2.32 11.44
C PHE A 500 16.53 1.99 11.45
N GLU A 501 17.21 2.22 10.34
CA GLU A 501 18.68 2.18 10.23
C GLU A 501 19.24 3.58 9.90
N VAL A 502 20.13 4.10 10.72
CA VAL A 502 20.90 5.30 10.42
C VAL A 502 21.96 4.93 9.40
N ASP A 503 21.83 5.47 8.20
CA ASP A 503 22.91 5.41 7.24
C ASP A 503 24.05 6.32 7.71
N ILE A 504 25.16 5.70 8.10
CA ILE A 504 26.40 6.37 8.53
C ILE A 504 27.51 6.23 7.48
N ILE A 505 27.24 5.63 6.33
CA ILE A 505 28.25 5.37 5.31
C ILE A 505 28.46 6.64 4.51
N ARG A 506 29.68 7.17 4.55
CA ARG A 506 30.03 8.37 3.80
C ARG A 506 30.26 8.03 2.32
N PRO A 507 29.81 8.90 1.38
CA PRO A 507 30.16 8.76 -0.03
C PRO A 507 31.67 8.74 -0.23
N THR A 508 32.15 7.86 -1.11
CA THR A 508 33.59 7.77 -1.41
C THR A 508 33.95 8.66 -2.59
N ILE A 509 35.04 9.42 -2.52
CA ILE A 509 35.55 10.20 -3.67
C ILE A 509 36.71 9.45 -4.32
N ARG A 510 36.60 9.18 -5.63
CA ARG A 510 37.69 8.61 -6.44
C ARG A 510 38.20 9.63 -7.44
N ILE A 511 39.52 9.75 -7.55
CA ILE A 511 40.20 10.62 -8.52
C ILE A 511 40.87 9.72 -9.56
N SER A 512 40.57 9.90 -10.85
CA SER A 512 41.23 9.15 -11.93
C SER A 512 42.72 9.50 -12.02
N PRO A 513 43.54 8.68 -12.72
CA PRO A 513 44.80 9.14 -13.26
C PRO A 513 44.63 10.42 -14.11
N PRO A 514 45.68 11.26 -14.24
CA PRO A 514 45.64 12.42 -15.13
C PRO A 514 45.43 11.96 -16.58
N SER A 515 44.70 12.73 -17.38
CA SER A 515 44.48 12.42 -18.81
C SER A 515 45.77 12.35 -19.61
N LEU A 516 46.81 13.05 -19.15
CA LEU A 516 48.16 13.00 -19.72
C LEU A 516 49.17 12.90 -18.57
N PRO A 517 50.14 11.96 -18.62
CA PRO A 517 51.22 11.90 -17.64
C PRO A 517 52.23 13.05 -17.80
N LEU A 518 52.20 13.76 -18.93
CA LEU A 518 53.08 14.86 -19.27
C LEU A 518 52.34 15.93 -20.07
N ALA A 519 52.48 17.19 -19.68
CA ALA A 519 51.90 18.34 -20.36
C ALA A 519 52.93 19.45 -20.61
N ARG A 520 52.76 20.17 -21.72
CA ARG A 520 53.58 21.35 -22.07
C ARG A 520 52.96 22.62 -21.46
N ARG A 521 53.75 23.70 -21.39
CA ARG A 521 53.24 25.05 -21.02
C ARG A 521 52.04 25.42 -21.90
N GLY A 522 50.97 25.93 -21.28
CA GLY A 522 49.70 26.23 -21.95
C GLY A 522 48.81 25.02 -22.24
N GLY A 523 49.28 23.80 -21.96
CA GLY A 523 48.50 22.57 -22.12
C GLY A 523 47.35 22.45 -21.12
N VAL A 524 46.52 21.42 -21.32
CA VAL A 524 45.35 21.11 -20.50
C VAL A 524 45.44 19.66 -20.03
N VAL A 525 45.24 19.44 -18.73
CA VAL A 525 45.15 18.09 -18.14
C VAL A 525 43.86 17.99 -17.35
N THR A 526 43.17 16.86 -17.49
CA THR A 526 41.88 16.62 -16.83
C THR A 526 41.96 15.42 -15.90
N PHE A 527 41.23 15.49 -14.81
CA PHE A 527 40.96 14.39 -13.89
C PHE A 527 39.45 14.16 -13.83
N THR A 528 39.04 12.90 -13.87
CA THR A 528 37.66 12.50 -13.64
C THR A 528 37.49 12.19 -12.16
N ILE A 529 36.57 12.89 -11.51
CA ILE A 529 36.17 12.66 -10.13
C ILE A 529 34.89 11.86 -10.14
N THR A 530 34.88 10.71 -9.47
CA THR A 530 33.70 9.87 -9.33
C THR A 530 33.35 9.74 -7.86
N TYR A 531 32.11 10.11 -7.54
CA TYR A 531 31.51 9.84 -6.23
C TYR A 531 30.90 8.45 -6.25
N ALA A 532 31.57 7.52 -5.57
CA ALA A 532 31.15 6.13 -5.47
C ALA A 532 30.25 5.97 -4.24
N ASP A 533 28.95 6.07 -4.50
CA ASP A 533 27.89 5.75 -3.57
C ASP A 533 26.62 5.35 -4.35
N ALA A 534 25.88 4.35 -3.86
CA ALA A 534 24.59 3.98 -4.42
C ALA A 534 23.61 5.15 -4.28
N ASP A 535 23.64 5.83 -3.13
CA ASP A 535 22.65 6.80 -2.67
C ASP A 535 23.19 8.24 -2.68
N PHE A 536 24.17 8.53 -3.57
CA PHE A 536 24.67 9.89 -3.80
C PHE A 536 23.52 10.86 -4.07
N ALA A 537 23.44 11.94 -3.27
CA ALA A 537 22.45 12.99 -3.45
C ALA A 537 23.01 14.16 -4.25
N THR A 538 24.05 14.82 -3.73
CA THR A 538 24.54 16.08 -4.31
C THR A 538 26.06 16.22 -4.20
N SER A 539 26.62 17.09 -5.04
CA SER A 539 28.01 17.53 -4.95
C SER A 539 28.11 19.04 -5.04
N THR A 540 28.89 19.61 -4.13
CA THR A 540 29.21 21.04 -4.03
C THR A 540 30.59 21.34 -4.59
N LEU A 541 31.23 20.40 -5.29
CA LEU A 541 32.60 20.54 -5.78
C LEU A 541 32.74 21.74 -6.70
N THR A 542 33.54 22.71 -6.25
CA THR A 542 33.99 23.87 -7.04
C THR A 542 35.52 23.91 -7.09
N ALA A 543 36.07 24.82 -7.89
CA ALA A 543 37.52 25.01 -7.98
C ALA A 543 38.17 25.37 -6.63
N ALA A 544 37.44 26.04 -5.73
CA ALA A 544 37.94 26.40 -4.39
C ALA A 544 38.17 25.19 -3.49
N ASN A 545 37.50 24.06 -3.76
CA ASN A 545 37.61 22.83 -2.97
C ASN A 545 38.81 21.96 -3.39
N ILE A 546 39.57 22.38 -4.41
CA ILE A 546 40.65 21.60 -4.99
C ILE A 546 41.98 22.20 -4.59
N LYS A 547 42.77 21.42 -3.85
CA LYS A 547 44.15 21.74 -3.55
C LYS A 547 45.03 21.23 -4.67
N LEU A 548 45.69 22.15 -5.39
CA LEU A 548 46.72 21.82 -6.36
C LEU A 548 48.04 21.58 -5.64
N ASN A 549 48.48 20.32 -5.60
CA ASN A 549 49.77 19.91 -5.07
C ASN A 549 50.82 20.11 -6.17
N ARG A 550 51.88 20.87 -5.85
CA ARG A 550 52.85 21.36 -6.83
C ARG A 550 54.27 21.04 -6.36
N THR A 551 55.15 20.72 -7.30
CA THR A 551 56.61 20.77 -7.09
C THR A 551 57.25 21.74 -8.07
N GLY A 552 58.39 22.33 -7.70
CA GLY A 552 59.08 23.33 -8.53
C GLY A 552 58.24 24.60 -8.75
N THR A 553 58.25 25.12 -9.98
CA THR A 553 57.49 26.33 -10.38
C THR A 553 56.20 26.00 -11.12
N ALA A 554 55.84 24.71 -11.22
CA ALA A 554 54.66 24.26 -11.95
C ALA A 554 53.36 24.86 -11.37
N ASN A 555 52.52 25.45 -12.20
CA ASN A 555 51.24 26.01 -11.79
C ASN A 555 50.19 25.91 -12.91
N GLY A 556 48.92 26.15 -12.58
CA GLY A 556 47.81 26.12 -13.53
C GLY A 556 46.52 26.65 -12.90
N THR A 557 45.54 26.97 -13.75
CA THR A 557 44.20 27.40 -13.35
C THR A 557 43.26 26.19 -13.31
N ILE A 558 42.55 26.02 -12.19
CA ILE A 558 41.58 24.93 -12.01
C ILE A 558 40.19 25.38 -12.50
N VAL A 559 39.53 24.52 -13.26
CA VAL A 559 38.12 24.65 -13.65
C VAL A 559 37.43 23.33 -13.35
N VAL A 560 36.25 23.38 -12.72
CA VAL A 560 35.43 22.20 -12.44
C VAL A 560 34.18 22.26 -13.30
N THR A 561 33.90 21.19 -14.03
CA THR A 561 32.71 21.04 -14.88
C THR A 561 32.02 19.70 -14.62
N GLY A 562 30.79 19.55 -15.10
CA GLY A 562 29.97 18.34 -14.94
C GLY A 562 28.97 18.43 -13.79
N THR A 563 28.10 17.43 -13.70
CA THR A 563 26.98 17.33 -12.75
C THR A 563 26.77 15.88 -12.32
N GLY A 564 26.03 15.66 -11.22
CA GLY A 564 25.74 14.33 -10.72
C GLY A 564 26.97 13.62 -10.13
N LYS A 565 27.04 12.29 -10.28
CA LYS A 565 28.06 11.41 -9.67
C LYS A 565 29.47 11.58 -10.25
N THR A 566 29.61 12.29 -11.37
CA THR A 566 30.90 12.49 -12.05
C THR A 566 31.17 13.98 -12.29
N ARG A 567 32.38 14.43 -11.95
CA ARG A 567 32.86 15.79 -12.24
C ARG A 567 34.18 15.71 -13.00
N THR A 568 34.46 16.70 -13.83
CA THR A 568 35.77 16.83 -14.51
C THR A 568 36.50 18.02 -13.94
N VAL A 569 37.68 17.76 -13.39
CA VAL A 569 38.61 18.80 -12.95
C VAL A 569 39.61 19.04 -14.06
N THR A 570 39.59 20.23 -14.63
CA THR A 570 40.48 20.65 -15.71
C THR A 570 41.52 21.61 -15.17
N ILE A 571 42.80 21.30 -15.35
CA ILE A 571 43.91 22.22 -15.11
C ILE A 571 44.36 22.75 -16.47
N ARG A 572 44.21 24.06 -16.67
CA ARG A 572 44.60 24.77 -17.90
C ARG A 572 45.57 25.90 -17.61
N ASN A 573 46.08 26.55 -18.66
CA ASN A 573 47.05 27.64 -18.54
C ASN A 573 48.30 27.23 -17.74
N LEU A 574 48.81 26.03 -18.03
CA LEU A 574 49.94 25.47 -17.31
C LEU A 574 51.20 26.34 -17.47
N THR A 575 51.89 26.63 -16.38
CA THR A 575 53.13 27.42 -16.33
C THR A 575 54.21 26.73 -15.50
N GLY A 576 55.47 27.13 -15.69
CA GLY A 576 56.60 26.66 -14.89
C GLY A 576 57.01 25.21 -15.20
N THR A 577 57.79 24.62 -14.30
CA THR A 577 58.36 23.27 -14.42
C THR A 577 58.27 22.50 -13.11
N GLY A 578 57.89 21.24 -13.17
CA GLY A 578 57.70 20.36 -12.01
C GLY A 578 56.47 19.47 -12.16
N THR A 579 55.98 18.87 -11.08
CA THR A 579 54.81 17.97 -11.08
C THR A 579 53.58 18.62 -10.48
N LEU A 580 52.42 18.25 -11.00
CA LEU A 580 51.10 18.67 -10.52
C LEU A 580 50.23 17.45 -10.20
N SER A 581 49.58 17.46 -9.04
CA SER A 581 48.50 16.53 -8.68
C SER A 581 47.41 17.27 -7.89
N ILE A 582 46.23 16.68 -7.74
CA ILE A 582 45.11 17.32 -7.04
C ILE A 582 44.72 16.54 -5.78
N SER A 583 44.30 17.28 -4.76
CA SER A 583 43.57 16.75 -3.61
C SER A 583 42.24 17.50 -3.49
N ILE A 584 41.22 16.82 -2.98
CA ILE A 584 39.88 17.35 -2.77
C ILE A 584 39.61 17.39 -1.27
N VAL A 585 39.11 18.51 -0.77
CA VAL A 585 38.75 18.65 0.65
C VAL A 585 37.51 17.82 1.00
N ALA A 586 37.31 17.53 2.28
CA ALA A 586 36.11 16.86 2.76
C ALA A 586 34.85 17.73 2.52
N GLY A 587 33.67 17.09 2.48
CA GLY A 587 32.39 17.78 2.37
C GLY A 587 31.99 18.23 0.96
N THR A 588 32.66 17.75 -0.07
CA THR A 588 32.35 18.13 -1.47
C THR A 588 31.23 17.30 -2.12
N ALA A 589 30.73 16.29 -1.40
CA ALA A 589 29.56 15.51 -1.77
C ALA A 589 28.82 15.02 -0.52
N SER A 590 27.53 14.74 -0.70
CA SER A 590 26.68 14.10 0.29
C SER A 590 25.87 12.96 -0.35
N ASP A 591 25.54 11.95 0.44
CA ASP A 591 24.47 11.01 0.11
C ASP A 591 23.09 11.61 0.50
N THR A 592 22.04 10.82 0.28
CA THR A 592 20.66 11.15 0.66
C THR A 592 20.43 11.14 2.18
N ALA A 593 21.30 10.49 2.95
CA ALA A 593 21.29 10.51 4.41
C ALA A 593 21.99 11.75 5.01
N GLY A 594 22.70 12.51 4.17
CA GLY A 594 23.43 13.71 4.57
C GLY A 594 24.87 13.45 5.01
N ASN A 595 25.40 12.23 4.88
CA ASN A 595 26.79 11.95 5.20
C ASN A 595 27.71 12.66 4.21
N LEU A 596 28.69 13.39 4.74
CA LEU A 596 29.63 14.15 3.93
C LEU A 596 30.83 13.29 3.52
N ALA A 597 31.16 13.34 2.24
CA ALA A 597 32.31 12.64 1.69
C ALA A 597 33.62 13.09 2.37
N PRO A 598 34.53 12.18 2.74
CA PRO A 598 35.83 12.55 3.30
C PRO A 598 36.71 13.21 2.23
N ALA A 599 37.83 13.80 2.66
CA ALA A 599 38.84 14.32 1.74
C ALA A 599 39.44 13.19 0.89
N ALA A 600 39.90 13.52 -0.32
CA ALA A 600 40.51 12.55 -1.22
C ALA A 600 41.78 13.07 -1.90
N GLY A 601 42.67 12.14 -2.23
CA GLY A 601 43.96 12.41 -2.86
C GLY A 601 45.15 12.35 -1.88
N PRO A 602 46.35 12.73 -2.33
CA PRO A 602 46.65 13.28 -3.66
C PRO A 602 46.42 12.29 -4.80
N SER A 603 46.00 12.80 -5.96
CA SER A 603 45.92 12.04 -7.20
C SER A 603 47.31 11.61 -7.68
N GLN A 604 47.36 10.72 -8.68
CA GLN A 604 48.58 10.55 -9.47
C GLN A 604 48.99 11.89 -10.09
N ALA A 605 50.29 12.17 -10.07
CA ALA A 605 50.85 13.41 -10.58
C ALA A 605 51.19 13.31 -12.09
N PHE A 606 51.14 14.45 -12.78
CA PHE A 606 51.69 14.61 -14.13
C PHE A 606 52.81 15.64 -14.15
N LEU A 607 53.70 15.54 -15.14
CA LEU A 607 54.85 16.43 -15.30
C LEU A 607 54.52 17.62 -16.21
N VAL A 608 54.86 18.85 -15.79
CA VAL A 608 54.84 20.06 -16.61
C VAL A 608 56.25 20.36 -17.10
N ARG A 609 56.45 20.31 -18.43
CA ARG A 609 57.75 20.59 -19.07
C ARG A 609 57.88 22.04 -19.56
N PRO A 610 59.10 22.59 -19.60
CA PRO A 610 59.37 23.86 -20.26
C PRO A 610 59.07 23.74 -21.78
N LEU A 611 58.70 24.86 -22.41
CA LEU A 611 58.60 24.93 -23.87
C LEU A 611 59.96 24.51 -24.45
N ALA A 612 59.98 23.50 -25.31
CA ALA A 612 61.12 23.29 -26.17
C ALA A 612 61.30 24.58 -26.98
N LEU A 613 62.42 25.27 -26.79
CA LEU A 613 62.87 26.30 -27.73
C LEU A 613 62.84 25.65 -29.11
N ASN A 614 62.05 26.21 -30.04
CA ASN A 614 62.11 25.86 -31.45
C ASN A 614 63.53 26.20 -31.94
N SER A 615 64.46 25.27 -31.82
CA SER A 615 65.73 25.32 -32.53
C SER A 615 65.50 24.82 -33.95
N ARG A 616 65.00 25.70 -34.81
CA ARG A 616 65.45 25.83 -36.20
C ARG A 616 65.62 27.33 -36.45
N PRO A 617 66.73 27.82 -37.03
CA PRO A 617 67.21 27.34 -38.34
C PRO A 617 68.73 27.41 -38.61
N ARG A 618 69.27 26.50 -39.42
CA ARG A 618 69.82 26.73 -40.78
C ARG A 618 70.29 25.41 -41.36
#